data_AF-A0A2H3JF99-F1
#
_entry.id   AF-A0A2H3JF99-F1
#
_cell.length_a   1.000
_cell.length_b   1.000
_cell.length_c   1.000
_cell.angle_alpha   90.00
_cell.angle_beta   90.00
_cell.angle_gamma   90.00
#
_symmetry.space_group_name_H-M   'P 1'
#
loop_
_entity.id
_entity.type
_entity.pdbx_description
1 polymer ?
#
loop_
_entity_poly.entity_id
_entity_poly.type
_entity_poly.pdbx_seq_one_letter_code
_entity_poly.pdbx_strand_id
1 'polypeptide(L)'
;LRPRTIITILKIVVPCVVLIILGGLLVWEPHIELAFYSREWIQSEIEPVLPLSGCFNPARVSPRYNVSEAVYGPKRTEVHAGLPLRLG
;
A
#
# COMPACT_ATOMS: atom_id res chain seq x y z
N LEU A 1 19.00 6.17 -40.59
CA LEU A 1 17.74 5.85 -41.28
C LEU A 1 17.13 7.13 -41.85
N ARG A 2 16.58 7.09 -43.07
CA ARG A 2 15.88 8.26 -43.63
C ARG A 2 14.62 8.55 -42.81
N PRO A 3 14.31 9.82 -42.50
CA PRO A 3 13.19 10.19 -41.61
C PRO A 3 11.85 9.66 -42.13
N ARG A 4 11.69 9.60 -43.46
CA ARG A 4 10.49 9.03 -44.11
C ARG A 4 10.28 7.55 -43.76
N THR A 5 11.32 6.75 -43.68
CA THR A 5 11.22 5.31 -43.34
C THR A 5 10.82 5.12 -41.88
N ILE A 6 11.36 5.92 -40.97
CA ILE A 6 11.01 5.88 -39.54
C ILE A 6 9.55 6.25 -39.35
N ILE A 7 9.09 7.31 -40.03
CA ILE A 7 7.69 7.74 -39.99
C ILE A 7 6.76 6.62 -40.49
N THR A 8 7.13 5.92 -41.56
CA THR A 8 6.34 4.80 -42.08
C THR A 8 6.29 3.62 -41.10
N ILE A 9 7.42 3.24 -40.49
CA ILE A 9 7.47 2.14 -39.52
C ILE A 9 6.63 2.49 -38.29
N LEU A 10 6.75 3.70 -37.77
CA LEU A 10 6.02 4.15 -36.59
C LEU A 10 4.50 4.13 -36.84
N LYS A 11 4.07 4.56 -38.03
CA LYS A 11 2.66 4.52 -38.45
C LYS A 11 2.05 3.12 -38.46
N ILE A 12 2.87 2.06 -38.54
CA ILE A 12 2.41 0.68 -38.56
C ILE A 12 2.54 0.05 -37.17
N VAL A 13 3.69 0.22 -36.53
CA VAL A 13 3.97 -0.44 -35.23
C VAL A 13 3.08 0.10 -34.12
N VAL A 14 2.86 1.43 -34.07
CA VAL A 14 2.06 2.06 -33.02
C VAL A 14 0.62 1.53 -33.01
N PRO A 15 -0.16 1.55 -34.11
CA PRO A 15 -1.51 1.01 -34.08
C PRO A 15 -1.52 -0.49 -33.80
N CYS A 16 -0.56 -1.27 -34.29
CA CYS A 16 -0.48 -2.70 -33.97
C CYS A 16 -0.29 -2.95 -32.46
N VAL A 17 0.62 -2.23 -31.81
CA VAL A 17 0.84 -2.36 -30.36
C VAL A 17 -0.40 -1.91 -29.58
N VAL A 18 -1.03 -0.80 -29.99
CA VAL A 18 -2.26 -0.32 -29.35
C VAL A 18 -3.38 -1.35 -29.49
N LEU A 19 -3.57 -1.94 -30.66
CA LEU A 19 -4.58 -2.98 -30.87
C LEU A 19 -4.30 -4.24 -30.05
N ILE A 20 -3.04 -4.63 -29.89
CA ILE A 20 -2.66 -5.77 -29.06
C ILE A 20 -2.92 -5.50 -27.58
N ILE A 21 -2.58 -4.30 -27.09
CA ILE A 21 -2.80 -3.93 -25.68
C ILE A 21 -4.30 -3.79 -25.41
N LEU A 22 -5.03 -3.05 -26.25
CA LEU A 22 -6.47 -2.86 -26.06
C LEU A 22 -7.24 -4.16 -26.24
N GLY A 23 -6.90 -4.95 -27.26
CA GLY A 23 -7.43 -6.31 -27.40
C GLY A 23 -7.10 -7.14 -26.17
N GLY A 24 -5.88 -7.01 -25.64
CA GLY A 24 -5.46 -7.66 -24.42
C GLY A 24 -6.28 -7.25 -23.20
N LEU A 25 -6.55 -5.96 -23.01
CA LEU A 25 -7.29 -5.43 -21.87
C LEU A 25 -8.81 -5.60 -22.00
N LEU A 26 -9.33 -5.71 -23.22
CA LEU A 26 -10.75 -6.00 -23.46
C LEU A 26 -11.07 -7.48 -23.29
N VAL A 27 -10.12 -8.34 -23.63
CA VAL A 27 -10.26 -9.79 -23.50
C VAL A 27 -9.81 -10.27 -22.11
N TRP A 28 -8.88 -9.57 -21.45
CA TRP A 28 -8.36 -9.92 -20.12
C TRP A 28 -8.38 -8.74 -19.15
N GLU A 29 -8.87 -9.00 -17.92
CA GLU A 29 -8.89 -8.04 -16.82
C GLU A 29 -7.65 -8.22 -15.92
N PRO A 30 -6.69 -7.27 -15.92
CA PRO A 30 -5.48 -7.44 -15.12
C PRO A 30 -5.76 -7.17 -13.64
N HIS A 31 -5.63 -8.20 -12.81
CA HIS A 31 -5.66 -8.10 -11.35
C HIS A 31 -4.32 -8.52 -10.75
N ILE A 32 -3.73 -7.66 -9.91
CA ILE A 32 -2.38 -7.85 -9.38
C ILE A 32 -2.37 -7.50 -7.89
N GLU A 33 -2.37 -8.54 -7.04
CA GLU A 33 -2.04 -8.46 -5.61
C GLU A 33 -1.37 -9.77 -5.18
N LEU A 34 -0.22 -9.69 -4.51
CA LEU A 34 0.57 -10.87 -4.16
C LEU A 34 1.11 -10.79 -2.73
N ALA A 35 0.61 -11.67 -1.86
CA ALA A 35 1.13 -11.90 -0.52
C ALA A 35 0.69 -13.27 0.04
N PHE A 36 1.62 -14.04 0.60
CA PHE A 36 1.35 -15.35 1.22
C PHE A 36 2.01 -15.45 2.59
N TYR A 37 1.19 -15.73 3.61
CA TYR A 37 1.61 -15.80 5.02
C TYR A 37 0.87 -16.94 5.73
N SER A 38 1.57 -17.76 6.54
CA SER A 38 0.91 -18.82 7.33
C SER A 38 0.19 -18.21 8.54
N ARG A 39 -0.91 -18.82 9.00
CA ARG A 39 -1.63 -18.31 10.20
C ARG A 39 -0.76 -18.37 11.45
N GLU A 40 0.04 -19.43 11.54
CA GLU A 40 1.06 -19.59 12.57
C GLU A 40 2.07 -18.44 12.51
N TRP A 41 2.50 -18.08 11.30
CA TRP A 41 3.39 -16.94 11.06
C TRP A 41 2.72 -15.59 11.40
N ILE A 42 1.46 -15.38 11.01
CA ILE A 42 0.71 -14.15 11.35
C ILE A 42 0.58 -14.01 12.87
N GLN A 43 0.31 -15.11 13.57
CA GLN A 43 0.16 -15.13 15.02
C GLN A 43 1.49 -14.94 15.75
N SER A 44 2.59 -15.49 15.21
CA SER A 44 3.92 -15.23 15.74
C SER A 44 4.41 -13.80 15.50
N GLU A 45 3.87 -13.13 14.48
CA GLU A 45 4.21 -11.75 14.13
C GLU A 45 3.43 -10.70 14.94
N ILE A 46 2.40 -11.11 15.70
CA ILE A 46 1.72 -10.20 16.63
C ILE A 46 2.63 -10.04 17.85
N GLU A 47 3.49 -9.01 17.82
CA GLU A 47 4.22 -8.61 19.02
C GLU A 47 3.22 -8.20 20.10
N PRO A 48 3.27 -8.82 21.30
CA PRO A 48 2.53 -8.28 22.41
C PRO A 48 3.07 -6.88 22.64
N VAL A 49 2.19 -5.88 22.60
CA VAL A 49 2.54 -4.53 23.01
C VAL A 49 2.97 -4.67 24.47
N LEU A 50 4.29 -4.68 24.71
CA LEU A 50 4.82 -4.50 26.06
C LEU A 50 4.10 -3.26 26.57
N PRO A 51 3.63 -3.24 27.85
CA PRO A 51 3.11 -2.01 28.38
C PRO A 51 4.15 -0.93 28.04
N LEU A 52 3.70 0.24 27.58
CA LEU A 52 4.53 1.43 27.47
C LEU A 52 4.99 1.89 28.88
N SER A 53 5.21 0.94 29.79
CA SER A 53 5.56 1.08 31.19
C SER A 53 6.95 1.67 31.23
N GLY A 54 6.95 2.96 31.54
CA GLY A 54 8.16 3.76 31.69
C GLY A 54 8.33 4.86 30.64
N CYS A 55 7.71 4.75 29.46
CA CYS A 55 7.76 5.82 28.46
C CYS A 55 6.93 7.04 28.88
N PHE A 56 5.78 6.77 29.52
CA PHE A 56 4.91 7.81 30.05
C PHE A 56 5.08 7.88 31.57
N ASN A 57 5.74 8.94 32.03
CA ASN A 57 5.70 9.28 33.45
C ASN A 57 4.28 9.76 33.78
N PRO A 58 3.52 9.09 34.66
CA PRO A 58 2.13 9.45 34.97
C PRO A 58 2.02 10.90 35.50
N ALA A 59 3.06 11.43 36.14
CA ALA A 59 3.10 12.82 36.61
C ALA A 59 3.32 13.85 35.48
N ARG A 60 3.66 13.41 34.26
CA ARG A 60 3.88 14.25 33.08
C ARG A 60 2.84 14.04 31.99
N VAL A 61 1.87 13.17 32.21
CA VAL A 61 0.71 13.06 31.32
C VAL A 61 -0.09 14.34 31.48
N SER A 62 -0.19 15.12 30.41
CA SER A 62 -0.98 16.35 30.41
C SER A 62 -2.44 16.02 30.77
N PRO A 63 -3.08 16.74 31.70
CA PRO A 63 -4.51 16.57 31.97
C PRO A 63 -5.40 16.86 30.75
N ARG A 64 -4.85 17.53 29.72
CA ARG A 64 -5.54 17.76 28.44
C ARG A 64 -5.46 16.56 27.49
N TYR A 65 -4.66 15.54 27.79
CA TYR A 65 -4.53 14.36 26.95
C TYR A 65 -5.70 13.41 27.19
N ASN A 66 -6.52 13.22 26.17
CA ASN A 66 -7.73 12.40 26.26
C ASN A 66 -7.41 10.91 26.05
N VAL A 67 -7.06 10.23 27.14
CA VAL A 67 -6.68 8.80 27.11
C VAL A 67 -7.83 7.93 26.61
N SER A 68 -9.08 8.24 26.98
CA SER A 68 -10.23 7.42 26.58
C SER A 68 -10.50 7.52 25.08
N GLU A 69 -10.30 8.69 24.46
CA GLU A 69 -10.42 8.87 23.01
C GLU A 69 -9.30 8.15 22.24
N ALA A 70 -8.07 8.14 22.76
CA ALA A 70 -6.96 7.45 22.11
C ALA A 70 -7.09 5.91 22.19
N VAL A 71 -7.69 5.37 23.27
CA VAL A 71 -7.81 3.93 23.50
C VAL A 71 -9.12 3.35 22.95
N TYR A 72 -10.23 4.08 23.09
CA TYR A 72 -11.58 3.60 22.75
C TYR A 72 -12.24 4.40 21.63
N GLY A 73 -11.61 5.47 21.14
CA GLY A 73 -12.11 6.26 20.03
C GLY A 73 -11.98 5.54 18.68
N PRO A 74 -12.48 6.17 17.61
CA PRO A 74 -12.37 5.63 16.26
C PRO A 74 -10.90 5.37 15.91
N LYS A 75 -10.57 4.14 15.52
CA LYS A 75 -9.21 3.80 15.10
C LYS A 75 -8.83 4.65 13.88
N ARG A 76 -7.76 5.42 14.00
CA ARG A 76 -7.18 6.19 12.90
C ARG A 76 -5.82 5.60 12.57
N THR A 77 -5.60 5.29 11.30
CA THR A 77 -4.30 4.83 10.83
C THR A 77 -3.50 6.06 10.44
N GLU A 78 -2.51 6.42 11.25
CA GLU A 78 -1.59 7.51 10.91
C GLU A 78 -0.52 7.01 9.94
N VAL A 79 -0.26 7.80 8.91
CA VAL A 79 0.76 7.49 7.89
C VAL A 79 2.11 7.95 8.44
N HIS A 80 2.97 7.01 8.81
CA HIS A 80 4.34 7.30 9.23
C HIS A 80 5.34 6.97 8.12
N ALA A 81 6.33 7.85 7.93
CA ALA A 81 7.36 7.64 6.94
C ALA A 81 8.17 6.37 7.25
N GLY A 82 8.26 5.47 6.27
CA GLY A 82 9.02 4.21 6.39
C GLY A 82 8.20 2.99 6.83
N LEU A 83 6.90 3.13 7.09
CA LEU A 83 6.01 2.00 7.38
C LEU A 83 4.90 1.92 6.31
N PRO A 84 4.70 0.76 5.65
CA PRO A 84 3.60 0.62 4.72
C PRO A 84 2.28 0.78 5.48
N LEU A 85 1.40 1.64 4.98
CA LEU A 85 0.08 1.84 5.54
C LEU A 85 -0.67 0.50 5.50
N ARG A 86 -0.87 -0.11 6.68
CA ARG A 86 -1.71 -1.30 6.77
C ARG A 86 -3.16 -0.83 6.76
N LEU A 87 -3.72 -0.80 5.55
CA LEU A 87 -5.17 -0.70 5.36
C LEU A 87 -5.78 -1.99 5.89
N GLY A 88 -6.71 -1.86 6.82
CA GLY A 88 -7.57 -2.92 7.33
C GLY A 88 -9.01 -2.46 7.24
#